data_AF-A0A9E2QCH1-F1
#
_entry.id   AF-A0A9E2QCH1-F1
#
_cell.length_a   1.000
_cell.length_b   1.000
_cell.length_c   1.000
_cell.angle_alpha   90.00
_cell.angle_beta   90.00
_cell.angle_gamma   90.00
#
_symmetry.space_group_name_H-M   'P 1'
#
loop_
_entity.id
_entity.type
_entity.pdbx_description
1 polymer ?
#
loop_
_entity_poly.entity_id
_entity_poly.type
_entity_poly.pdbx_seq_one_letter_code
_entity_poly.pdbx_strand_id
1 'polypeptide(L)' 'MRIIGGELRGKKLYTIPGTLIRPTADRLRESIFNILSNLVKKAVVLDLFAGTGALGIEALS' A
#
# COMPACT_ATOMS: atom_id res chain seq x y z
N MET A 1 -5.37 8.73 1.56
CA MET A 1 -4.42 7.85 0.82
C MET A 1 -5.04 7.43 -0.49
N ARG A 2 -4.21 6.98 -1.43
CA ARG A 2 -4.62 6.35 -2.69
C ARG A 2 -3.67 5.22 -3.04
N ILE A 3 -4.09 4.32 -3.91
CA ILE A 3 -3.20 3.31 -4.51
C ILE A 3 -2.25 4.02 -5.48
N ILE A 4 -0.96 3.70 -5.42
CA ILE A 4 0.13 4.40 -6.11
C ILE A 4 0.47 3.73 -7.45
N GLY A 5 0.42 2.40 -7.51
CA GLY A 5 0.78 1.57 -8.65
C GLY A 5 -0.29 0.53 -9.00
N GLY A 6 0.09 -0.43 -9.85
CA GLY A 6 -0.79 -1.52 -10.25
C GLY A 6 -1.95 -1.11 -11.16
N GLU A 7 -2.88 -2.05 -11.36
CA GLU A 7 -4.11 -1.88 -12.14
C GLU A 7 -5.10 -0.96 -11.43
N LEU A 8 -5.03 -0.90 -10.09
CA LEU A 8 -5.92 -0.10 -9.26
C LEU A 8 -5.39 1.31 -8.97
N ARG A 9 -4.32 1.74 -9.66
CA ARG A 9 -3.66 3.04 -9.48
C ARG A 9 -4.65 4.20 -9.43
N GLY A 10 -4.46 5.09 -8.46
CA GLY A 10 -5.25 6.30 -8.29
C GLY A 10 -6.58 6.10 -7.54
N LYS A 11 -7.01 4.85 -7.29
CA LYS A 11 -8.19 4.61 -6.45
C LYS A 11 -7.95 5.12 -5.02
N LYS A 12 -8.96 5.81 -4.48
CA LYS A 12 -8.91 6.38 -3.14
C LYS A 12 -9.05 5.29 -2.10
N LEU A 13 -8.19 5.32 -1.09
CA LEU A 13 -8.32 4.47 0.10
C LEU A 13 -8.99 5.28 1.20
N TYR A 14 -10.12 4.78 1.67
CA TYR A 14 -10.82 5.31 2.83
C TYR A 14 -10.10 4.85 4.09
N THR A 15 -9.95 5.76 5.04
CA THR A 15 -9.24 5.52 6.29
C THR A 15 -10.14 5.92 7.43
N ILE A 16 -9.83 5.45 8.63
CA ILE A 16 -10.47 5.96 9.85
C ILE A 16 -10.07 7.45 9.97
N PRO A 17 -11.02 8.37 10.22
CA PRO A 17 -10.71 9.78 10.45
C PRO A 17 -10.04 9.98 11.81
N GLY A 18 -9.18 10.99 11.92
CA GLY A 18 -8.48 11.36 13.16
C GLY A 18 -6.96 11.32 13.05
N THR A 19 -6.28 11.68 14.13
CA THR A 19 -4.80 11.80 14.21
C THR A 19 -4.13 10.60 14.88
N LEU A 20 -4.91 9.64 15.38
CA LEU A 20 -4.41 8.43 16.05
C LEU A 20 -3.63 7.49 15.13
N ILE A 21 -3.69 7.72 13.83
CA ILE A 21 -3.07 6.89 12.80
C ILE A 21 -2.00 7.71 12.10
N ARG A 22 -0.80 7.15 12.01
CA ARG A 22 0.28 7.68 11.17
C ARG A 22 0.23 6.98 9.81
N PRO A 23 -0.37 7.58 8.76
CA PRO A 23 -0.41 6.95 7.46
C PRO A 23 1.00 6.83 6.87
N THR A 24 1.27 5.71 6.21
CA THR A 24 2.50 5.52 5.44
C THR A 24 2.51 6.49 4.26
N ALA A 25 3.58 7.27 4.13
CA ALA A 25 3.72 8.24 3.05
C ALA A 25 3.72 7.55 1.68
N ASP A 26 3.06 8.17 0.69
CA ASP A 26 2.97 7.65 -0.69
C ASP A 26 4.36 7.33 -1.27
N ARG A 27 5.33 8.23 -1.08
CA ARG A 27 6.71 8.06 -1.56
C ARG A 27 7.44 6.86 -0.93
N LEU A 28 7.13 6.52 0.32
CA LEU A 28 7.71 5.36 0.99
C LEU A 28 7.15 4.07 0.40
N ARG A 29 5.84 4.01 0.17
CA ARG A 29 5.21 2.86 -0.50
C ARG A 29 5.76 2.67 -1.91
N GLU A 30 5.81 3.75 -2.70
CA GLU A 30 6.43 3.74 -4.03
C GLU A 30 7.85 3.19 -4.00
N SER A 31 8.68 3.64 -3.06
CA SER A 31 10.06 3.17 -2.93
C SER A 31 10.16 1.68 -2.62
N ILE A 32 9.31 1.17 -1.72
CA ILE A 32 9.24 -0.26 -1.39
C ILE A 32 8.87 -1.09 -2.63
N PHE A 33 7.81 -0.69 -3.35
CA PHE A 33 7.36 -1.43 -4.53
C PHE A 33 8.30 -1.28 -5.73
N ASN A 34 9.07 -0.20 -5.82
CA ASN A 34 10.15 -0.09 -6.80
C ASN A 34 11.31 -1.06 -6.48
N ILE A 35 11.64 -1.24 -5.20
CA ILE A 35 12.67 -2.21 -4.77
C ILE A 35 12.20 -3.65 -5.01
N LEU A 36 10.96 -3.97 -4.61
CA LEU A 36 10.39 -5.32 -4.79
C LEU A 36 10.15 -5.63 -6.27
N SER A 37 9.64 -4.65 -7.04
CA SER A 37 9.40 -4.75 -8.48
C SER A 37 8.68 -6.05 -8.85
N ASN A 38 9.27 -6.88 -9.73
CA ASN A 38 8.67 -8.13 -10.18
C ASN A 38 8.56 -9.21 -9.09
N LEU A 39 9.26 -9.09 -7.95
CA LEU A 39 9.17 -10.08 -6.86
C LEU A 39 7.80 -10.14 -6.21
N VAL A 40 7.02 -9.05 -6.29
CA VAL A 40 5.67 -9.03 -5.69
C VAL A 40 4.61 -9.67 -6.60
N LYS A 41 4.90 -9.85 -7.88
CA LYS A 41 3.93 -10.42 -8.83
C LYS A 41 3.64 -11.88 -8.46
N LYS A 42 2.36 -12.17 -8.18
CA LYS A 42 1.86 -13.49 -7.73
C LYS A 42 2.49 -13.98 -6.42
N ALA A 43 3.11 -13.09 -5.64
CA ALA A 43 3.64 -13.44 -4.34
C ALA A 43 2.52 -13.60 -3.31
N VAL A 44 2.76 -14.45 -2.31
CA VAL A 44 1.96 -14.44 -1.09
C VAL A 44 2.56 -13.38 -0.18
N VAL A 45 1.79 -12.33 0.11
CA VAL A 45 2.24 -11.21 0.95
C VAL A 45 1.54 -11.25 2.30
N LEU A 46 2.32 -11.13 3.37
CA LEU A 46 1.84 -11.06 4.74
C LEU A 46 2.13 -9.67 5.32
N ASP A 47 1.07 -8.94 5.66
CA ASP A 47 1.14 -7.64 6.33
C ASP A 47 0.72 -7.81 7.80
N LEU A 48 1.71 -8.05 8.67
CA LEU A 48 1.48 -8.35 10.10
C LEU A 48 0.83 -7.21 10.87
N PHE A 49 1.00 -5.96 10.42
CA PHE A 49 0.50 -4.76 11.06
C PHE A 49 -0.19 -3.86 10.05
N ALA A 50 -1.15 -4.44 9.33
CA ALA A 50 -1.77 -3.81 8.18
C ALA A 50 -2.35 -2.41 8.46
N GLY A 51 -2.81 -2.14 9.68
CA GLY A 51 -3.37 -0.84 10.06
C GLY A 51 -4.52 -0.45 9.12
N THR A 52 -4.31 0.56 8.28
CA THR A 52 -5.28 0.98 7.24
C THR A 52 -5.35 0.05 6.02
N GLY A 53 -4.49 -0.97 5.95
CA GLY A 53 -4.36 -1.90 4.83
C GLY A 53 -3.62 -1.33 3.62
N ALA A 54 -3.08 -0.12 3.70
CA ALA A 54 -2.55 0.59 2.53
C ALA A 54 -1.32 -0.07 1.87
N LEU A 55 -0.57 -0.91 2.60
CA LEU A 55 0.57 -1.65 2.04
C LEU A 55 0.11 -2.97 1.41
N GLY A 56 -0.69 -3.77 2.13
CA GLY A 56 -1.29 -4.99 1.60
C GLY A 56 -2.18 -4.76 0.37
N ILE A 57 -2.99 -3.71 0.35
CA ILE A 57 -3.81 -3.36 -0.84
C ILE A 57 -2.93 -2.97 -2.03
N GLU A 58 -1.82 -2.28 -1.79
CA GLU A 58 -0.85 -1.93 -2.84
C GLU A 58 -0.12 -3.17 -3.39
N ALA A 59 0.05 -4.21 -2.56
CA ALA A 59 0.60 -5.49 -3.03
C ALA A 59 -0.37 -6.30 -3.88
N LEU A 60 -1.69 -6.08 -3.71
CA LEU A 60 -2.74 -6.73 -4.48
C LEU A 60 -3.12 -5.99 -5.76
N SER A 61 -2.82 -4.68 -5.85
CA SER A 61 -3.19 -3.82 -6.98
C SER A 61 -2.34 -4.02 -8.22
#